data_AF-A0A355UBK9-F1
#
_entry.id   AF-A0A355UBK9-F1
#
_cell.length_a   1.000
_cell.length_b   1.000
_cell.length_c   1.000
_cell.angle_alpha   90.00
_cell.angle_beta   90.00
_cell.angle_gamma   90.00
#
_symmetry.space_group_name_H-M   'P 1'
#
loop_
_entity.id
_entity.type
_entity.pdbx_description
1 polymer ?
#
loop_
_entity_poly.entity_id
_entity_poly.type
_entity_poly.pdbx_seq_one_letter_code
_entity_poly.pdbx_strand_id
1 'polypeptide(L)'
;MNLSKFLFKFVIICSYILRLGLVVLPVVTVGVLAKEGGWKYGFTFIQNNMSVAIFISFALAFLISLYHAVSFEEIEGAPDENFMKADQLVSVEGDCSLPILEEFLNADTKYKDVRLVGASLLARRKVHLLNADKIEITANGNVYAIHSKPFASWWFIDFGRNFKSVKGIATFIKLGK
;
A
#
# COMPACT_ATOMS: atom_id res chain seq x y z
N MET A 1 -17.84 1.40 16.53
CA MET A 1 -16.92 2.23 15.72
C MET A 1 -17.27 3.70 15.96
N ASN A 2 -16.29 4.56 16.28
CA ASN A 2 -16.52 5.99 16.47
C ASN A 2 -16.94 6.63 15.12
N LEU A 3 -18.04 7.39 15.10
CA LEU A 3 -18.56 8.04 13.88
C LEU A 3 -17.51 8.89 13.18
N SER A 4 -16.66 9.58 13.93
CA SER A 4 -15.55 10.38 13.39
C SER A 4 -14.55 9.52 12.61
N LYS A 5 -14.17 8.35 13.15
CA LYS A 5 -13.26 7.41 12.49
C LYS A 5 -13.88 6.82 11.22
N PHE A 6 -15.18 6.51 11.25
CA PHE A 6 -15.89 6.02 10.09
C PHE A 6 -15.89 7.07 8.96
N LEU A 7 -16.26 8.32 9.27
CA LEU A 7 -16.27 9.41 8.30
C LEU A 7 -14.87 9.68 7.73
N PHE A 8 -13.83 9.65 8.56
CA PHE A 8 -12.46 9.78 8.11
C PHE A 8 -12.09 8.70 7.07
N LYS A 9 -12.30 7.42 7.39
CA LYS A 9 -12.02 6.31 6.48
C LYS A 9 -12.84 6.39 5.20
N PHE A 10 -14.12 6.75 5.31
CA PHE A 10 -15.02 6.94 4.17
C PHE A 10 -14.49 8.02 3.21
N VAL A 11 -14.10 9.18 3.74
CA VAL A 11 -13.53 10.29 2.94
C VAL A 11 -12.24 9.85 2.24
N ILE A 12 -11.36 9.12 2.94
CA ILE A 12 -10.12 8.60 2.34
C ILE A 12 -10.42 7.64 1.19
N ILE A 13 -11.34 6.69 1.37
CA ILE A 13 -11.75 5.73 0.33
C ILE A 13 -12.33 6.47 -0.88
N CYS A 14 -13.28 7.40 -0.68
CA CYS A 14 -13.86 8.18 -1.76
C CYS A 14 -12.81 9.00 -2.52
N SER A 15 -11.91 9.67 -1.79
CA SER A 15 -10.80 10.41 -2.39
C SER A 15 -9.88 9.50 -3.20
N TYR A 16 -9.65 8.27 -2.75
CA TYR A 16 -8.82 7.31 -3.44
C TYR A 16 -9.48 6.78 -4.72
N ILE A 17 -10.77 6.46 -4.69
CA ILE A 17 -11.56 6.07 -5.86
C ILE A 17 -11.49 7.15 -6.95
N LEU A 18 -11.68 8.41 -6.58
CA LEU A 18 -11.61 9.53 -7.53
C LEU A 18 -10.23 9.67 -8.14
N ARG A 19 -9.17 9.66 -7.33
CA ARG A 19 -7.78 9.77 -7.82
C ARG A 19 -7.42 8.62 -8.75
N LEU A 20 -7.71 7.39 -8.36
CA LEU A 20 -7.42 6.21 -9.17
C LEU A 20 -8.25 6.21 -10.46
N GLY A 21 -9.53 6.59 -10.39
CA GLY A 21 -10.40 6.73 -11.55
C GLY A 21 -9.86 7.74 -12.55
N LEU A 22 -9.31 8.88 -12.09
CA LEU A 22 -8.69 9.87 -12.98
C LEU A 22 -7.38 9.36 -13.59
N VAL A 23 -6.58 8.59 -12.84
CA VAL A 23 -5.32 8.00 -13.35
C VAL A 23 -5.58 6.95 -14.43
N VAL A 24 -6.60 6.12 -14.24
CA VAL A 24 -6.94 5.02 -15.17
C VAL A 24 -7.74 5.52 -16.38
N LEU A 25 -8.41 6.67 -16.26
CA LEU A 25 -9.31 7.20 -17.29
C LEU A 25 -8.67 7.33 -18.68
N PRO A 26 -7.45 7.89 -18.87
CA PRO A 26 -6.88 8.03 -20.20
C PRO A 26 -6.70 6.69 -20.93
N VAL A 27 -6.25 5.66 -20.22
CA VAL A 27 -6.04 4.32 -20.76
C VAL A 27 -7.38 3.69 -21.15
N VAL A 28 -8.39 3.82 -20.28
CA VAL A 28 -9.74 3.30 -20.54
C VAL A 28 -10.39 4.05 -21.70
N THR A 29 -10.25 5.37 -21.77
CA THR A 29 -10.78 6.19 -22.86
C THR A 29 -10.21 5.76 -24.20
N VAL A 30 -8.89 5.55 -24.29
CA VAL A 30 -8.28 5.00 -25.52
C VAL A 30 -8.86 3.62 -25.84
N GLY A 31 -8.94 2.72 -24.86
CA GLY A 31 -9.47 1.36 -25.08
C GLY A 31 -10.95 1.32 -25.52
N VAL A 32 -11.77 2.26 -25.04
CA VAL A 32 -13.20 2.36 -25.39
C VAL A 32 -13.40 3.08 -26.73
N LEU A 33 -12.73 4.21 -26.95
CA LEU A 33 -12.96 5.06 -28.12
C LEU A 33 -12.17 4.61 -29.37
N ALA A 34 -11.01 3.97 -29.21
CA ALA A 34 -10.23 3.49 -30.36
C ALA A 34 -10.88 2.30 -31.08
N LYS A 35 -11.96 1.75 -30.54
CA LYS A 35 -12.68 0.64 -31.16
C LYS A 35 -13.66 1.18 -32.18
N GLU A 36 -13.58 0.66 -33.41
CA GLU A 36 -14.43 1.07 -34.53
C GLU A 36 -15.90 0.55 -34.44
N GLY A 37 -16.28 -0.06 -33.32
CA GLY A 37 -17.67 -0.51 -33.06
C GLY A 37 -17.90 -0.93 -31.61
N GLY A 38 -19.16 -0.87 -31.15
CA GLY A 38 -19.52 -1.16 -29.75
C GLY A 38 -19.01 -2.52 -29.26
N TRP A 39 -18.68 -2.66 -27.97
CA TRP A 39 -18.36 -3.99 -27.44
C TRP A 39 -19.64 -4.82 -27.38
N LYS A 40 -19.67 -5.94 -28.10
CA LYS A 40 -20.68 -6.97 -27.93
C LYS A 40 -20.36 -7.76 -26.67
N TYR A 41 -21.18 -7.61 -25.64
CA TYR A 41 -21.12 -8.46 -24.45
C TYR A 41 -22.51 -9.06 -24.23
N GLY A 42 -22.69 -10.33 -24.62
CA GLY A 42 -24.01 -10.96 -24.67
C GLY A 42 -24.94 -10.24 -25.66
N PHE A 43 -26.09 -9.76 -25.19
CA PHE A 43 -27.11 -9.06 -25.99
C PHE A 43 -26.97 -7.53 -25.95
N THR A 44 -26.00 -6.99 -25.20
CA THR A 44 -25.88 -5.55 -24.94
C THR A 44 -24.74 -4.94 -25.73
N PHE A 45 -24.98 -3.77 -26.31
CA PHE A 45 -23.95 -2.94 -26.94
C PHE A 45 -23.40 -1.96 -25.93
N ILE A 46 -22.15 -2.15 -25.52
CA ILE A 46 -21.43 -1.09 -24.82
C ILE A 46 -21.07 -0.04 -25.88
N GLN A 47 -21.65 1.14 -25.75
CA GLN A 47 -21.40 2.26 -26.65
C GLN A 47 -19.95 2.73 -26.53
N ASN A 48 -19.34 3.10 -27.64
CA ASN A 48 -17.99 3.66 -27.63
C ASN A 48 -18.08 5.17 -27.42
N ASN A 49 -18.43 5.57 -26.20
CA ASN A 49 -18.53 6.98 -25.84
C ASN A 49 -17.82 7.26 -24.51
N MET A 50 -17.66 8.56 -24.21
CA MET A 50 -16.96 8.99 -23.02
C MET A 50 -17.67 8.55 -21.73
N SER A 51 -19.01 8.49 -21.72
CA SER A 51 -19.78 8.05 -20.55
C SER A 51 -19.43 6.63 -20.13
N VAL A 52 -19.29 5.72 -21.10
CA VAL A 52 -18.83 4.35 -20.86
C VAL A 52 -17.39 4.32 -20.34
N ALA A 53 -16.49 5.12 -20.91
CA ALA A 53 -15.10 5.18 -20.45
C ALA A 53 -15.01 5.66 -18.98
N ILE A 54 -15.79 6.69 -18.61
CA ILE A 54 -15.89 7.18 -17.24
C ILE A 54 -16.43 6.09 -16.32
N PHE A 55 -17.50 5.40 -16.74
CA PHE A 55 -18.10 4.32 -15.95
C PHE A 55 -17.10 3.18 -15.71
N ILE A 56 -16.42 2.69 -16.74
CA ILE A 56 -15.43 1.61 -16.62
C ILE A 56 -14.27 2.05 -15.73
N SER A 57 -13.77 3.28 -15.90
CA SER A 57 -12.68 3.80 -15.08
C SER A 57 -13.08 3.89 -13.60
N PHE A 58 -14.29 4.39 -13.32
CA PHE A 58 -14.84 4.42 -11.96
C PHE A 58 -15.00 3.00 -11.39
N ALA A 59 -15.53 2.05 -12.16
CA ALA A 59 -15.73 0.67 -11.71
C ALA A 59 -14.39 -0.02 -11.35
N LEU A 60 -13.37 0.15 -12.19
CA LEU A 60 -12.02 -0.36 -11.91
C LEU A 60 -11.43 0.29 -10.66
N ALA A 61 -11.54 1.62 -10.56
CA ALA A 61 -11.05 2.35 -9.40
C ALA A 61 -11.77 1.93 -8.12
N PHE A 62 -13.09 1.74 -8.17
CA PHE A 62 -13.91 1.28 -7.06
C PHE A 62 -13.48 -0.10 -6.57
N LEU A 63 -13.33 -1.06 -7.49
CA LEU A 63 -12.92 -2.43 -7.16
C LEU A 63 -11.53 -2.47 -6.50
N ILE A 64 -10.55 -1.80 -7.10
CA ILE A 64 -9.17 -1.76 -6.59
C ILE A 64 -9.11 -1.04 -5.24
N SER A 65 -9.85 0.06 -5.09
CA SER A 65 -9.93 0.82 -3.84
C SER A 65 -10.52 0.01 -2.71
N LEU A 66 -11.62 -0.70 -2.97
CA LEU A 66 -12.25 -1.57 -1.97
C LEU A 66 -11.32 -2.72 -1.57
N TYR A 67 -10.67 -3.37 -2.54
CA TYR A 67 -9.68 -4.40 -2.25
C TYR A 67 -8.61 -3.89 -1.27
N HIS A 68 -8.02 -2.73 -1.55
CA HIS A 68 -7.01 -2.16 -0.67
C HIS A 68 -7.54 -1.73 0.70
N ALA A 69 -8.76 -1.18 0.77
CA ALA A 69 -9.39 -0.82 2.03
C ALA A 69 -9.61 -2.06 2.91
N VAL A 70 -10.19 -3.13 2.35
CA VAL A 70 -10.44 -4.39 3.06
C VAL A 70 -9.13 -5.03 3.50
N SER A 71 -8.15 -5.16 2.60
CA SER A 71 -6.84 -5.73 2.97
C SER A 71 -6.12 -4.95 4.06
N PHE A 72 -6.38 -3.64 4.20
CA PHE A 72 -5.80 -2.84 5.27
C PHE A 72 -6.54 -3.06 6.60
N GLU A 73 -7.88 -3.12 6.58
CA GLU A 73 -8.68 -3.43 7.78
C GLU A 73 -8.36 -4.82 8.34
N GLU A 74 -8.17 -5.82 7.48
CA GLU A 74 -7.81 -7.19 7.87
C GLU A 74 -6.51 -7.29 8.67
N ILE A 75 -5.57 -6.34 8.49
CA ILE A 75 -4.29 -6.40 9.22
C ILE A 75 -4.50 -6.03 10.69
N GLU A 76 -5.51 -5.23 11.02
CA GLU A 76 -5.82 -4.69 12.35
C GLU A 76 -4.70 -3.88 13.03
N GLY A 77 -5.08 -2.93 13.89
CA GLY A 77 -4.14 -2.18 14.74
C GLY A 77 -3.30 -1.13 14.03
N ALA A 78 -3.66 -0.75 12.80
CA ALA A 78 -3.06 0.38 12.12
C ALA A 78 -3.45 1.72 12.75
N PRO A 79 -2.51 2.67 12.91
CA PRO A 79 -2.85 4.06 13.19
C PRO A 79 -3.80 4.60 12.11
N ASP A 80 -4.82 5.35 12.51
CA ASP A 80 -5.78 5.92 11.55
C ASP A 80 -5.08 6.81 10.51
N GLU A 81 -4.02 7.52 10.92
CA GLU A 81 -3.19 8.34 10.03
C GLU A 81 -2.51 7.56 8.91
N ASN A 82 -2.34 6.25 9.05
CA ASN A 82 -1.71 5.38 8.08
C ASN A 82 -2.72 4.69 7.15
N PHE A 83 -4.01 4.90 7.36
CA PHE A 83 -5.07 4.26 6.59
C PHE A 83 -4.94 4.53 5.09
N MET A 84 -4.82 3.45 4.30
CA MET A 84 -4.66 3.48 2.84
C MET A 84 -3.52 4.39 2.35
N LYS A 85 -2.43 4.53 3.11
CA LYS A 85 -1.19 5.16 2.65
C LYS A 85 -0.21 4.12 2.12
N ALA A 86 0.52 4.44 1.04
CA ALA A 86 1.61 3.58 0.59
C ALA A 86 2.84 3.74 1.48
N ASP A 87 3.07 4.97 1.94
CA ASP A 87 4.09 5.28 2.93
C ASP A 87 3.55 4.98 4.33
N GLN A 88 4.26 4.13 5.07
CA GLN A 88 3.89 3.63 6.37
C GLN A 88 5.01 3.94 7.37
N LEU A 89 4.70 4.73 8.38
CA LEU A 89 5.60 5.05 9.48
C LEU A 89 4.97 4.62 10.80
N VAL A 90 5.69 3.81 11.57
CA VAL A 90 5.26 3.41 12.92
C VAL A 90 6.45 3.50 13.86
N SER A 91 6.21 4.10 15.02
CA SER A 91 7.17 4.12 16.12
C SER A 91 6.83 3.04 17.12
N VAL A 92 7.85 2.32 17.58
CA VAL A 92 7.71 1.20 18.50
C VAL A 92 8.81 1.24 19.55
N GLU A 93 8.44 1.01 20.81
CA GLU A 93 9.42 0.85 21.89
C GLU A 93 9.82 -0.62 22.01
N GLY A 94 11.11 -0.87 22.28
CA GLY A 94 11.62 -2.20 22.56
C GLY A 94 13.11 -2.19 22.89
N ASP A 95 13.57 -3.26 23.54
CA ASP A 95 14.95 -3.42 24.00
C ASP A 95 15.80 -4.29 23.04
N CYS A 96 15.28 -4.59 21.85
CA CYS A 96 16.02 -5.28 20.80
C CYS A 96 17.22 -4.42 20.36
N SER A 97 18.34 -5.02 19.97
CA SER A 97 19.49 -4.29 19.41
C SER A 97 19.45 -4.32 17.88
N LEU A 98 19.98 -3.26 17.24
CA LEU A 98 20.05 -3.19 15.77
C LEU A 98 20.75 -4.40 15.11
N PRO A 99 21.84 -4.97 15.66
CA PRO A 99 22.44 -6.18 15.11
C PRO A 99 21.52 -7.40 15.13
N ILE A 100 20.73 -7.60 16.19
CA ILE A 100 19.76 -8.71 16.27
C ILE A 100 18.66 -8.50 15.21
N LEU A 101 18.22 -7.25 15.03
CA LEU A 101 17.23 -6.91 14.02
C LEU A 101 17.77 -7.13 12.59
N GLU A 102 19.05 -6.84 12.37
CA GLU A 102 19.75 -7.12 11.11
C GLU A 102 19.80 -8.62 10.81
N GLU A 103 20.16 -9.45 11.80
CA GLU A 103 20.15 -10.91 11.66
C GLU A 103 18.74 -11.44 11.32
N PHE A 104 17.72 -10.94 12.01
CA PHE A 104 16.32 -11.29 11.73
C PHE A 104 15.91 -10.96 10.29
N LEU A 105 16.21 -9.76 9.81
CA LEU A 105 15.88 -9.36 8.43
C LEU A 105 16.67 -10.16 7.39
N ASN A 106 17.94 -10.48 7.66
CA ASN A 106 18.76 -11.30 6.77
C ASN A 106 18.30 -12.76 6.71
N ALA A 107 17.76 -13.30 7.82
CA ALA A 107 17.22 -14.64 7.88
C ALA A 107 15.89 -14.79 7.13
N ASP A 108 15.08 -13.72 7.05
CA ASP A 108 13.80 -13.75 6.33
C ASP A 108 13.99 -13.53 4.81
N THR A 109 13.70 -14.58 4.05
CA THR A 109 13.73 -14.61 2.57
C THR A 109 12.98 -13.47 1.88
N LYS A 110 12.02 -12.84 2.55
CA LYS A 110 11.23 -11.74 2.02
C LYS A 110 12.00 -10.42 1.98
N TYR A 111 13.13 -10.28 2.67
CA TYR A 111 13.97 -9.09 2.61
C TYR A 111 15.25 -9.36 1.80
N LYS A 112 15.92 -8.28 1.40
CA LYS A 112 17.24 -8.29 0.75
C LYS A 112 17.94 -6.95 0.98
N ASP A 113 19.23 -6.90 0.63
CA ASP A 113 20.04 -5.69 0.69
C ASP A 113 20.01 -5.02 2.09
N VAL A 114 20.00 -5.84 3.15
CA VAL A 114 20.03 -5.37 4.53
C VAL A 114 21.40 -4.77 4.83
N ARG A 115 21.43 -3.55 5.36
CA ARG A 115 22.65 -2.81 5.67
C ARG A 115 22.46 -1.98 6.93
N LEU A 116 23.30 -2.23 7.93
CA LEU A 116 23.45 -1.34 9.06
C LEU A 116 24.31 -0.12 8.69
N VAL A 117 23.77 1.09 8.92
CA VAL A 117 24.44 2.38 8.65
C VAL A 117 24.28 3.27 9.88
N GLY A 118 25.27 3.22 10.78
CA GLY A 118 25.23 3.98 12.03
C GLY A 118 24.05 3.55 12.92
N ALA A 119 23.14 4.48 13.20
CA ALA A 119 21.93 4.24 14.00
C ALA A 119 20.70 3.83 13.18
N SER A 120 20.88 3.52 11.89
CA SER A 120 19.80 3.14 10.99
C SER A 120 20.08 1.80 10.31
N LEU A 121 19.03 1.01 10.10
CA LEU A 121 19.05 -0.23 9.33
C LEU A 121 18.22 -0.05 8.06
N LEU A 122 18.86 -0.23 6.91
CA LEU A 122 18.22 -0.13 5.61
C LEU A 122 17.98 -1.54 5.07
N ALA A 123 16.80 -1.79 4.52
CA ALA A 123 16.47 -3.06 3.89
C ALA A 123 15.55 -2.87 2.69
N ARG A 124 15.43 -3.91 1.86
CA ARG A 124 14.50 -3.95 0.73
C ARG A 124 13.54 -5.10 0.89
N ARG A 125 12.24 -4.82 0.85
CA ARG A 125 11.19 -5.84 0.89
C ARG A 125 10.91 -6.35 -0.52
N LYS A 126 11.13 -7.64 -0.76
CA LYS A 126 10.83 -8.26 -2.05
C LYS A 126 9.33 -8.21 -2.32
N VAL A 127 9.01 -7.87 -3.55
CA VAL A 127 7.65 -7.81 -4.09
C VAL A 127 7.59 -8.74 -5.29
N HIS A 128 6.49 -9.46 -5.46
CA HIS A 128 6.30 -10.30 -6.64
C HIS A 128 6.11 -9.43 -7.88
N LEU A 129 6.87 -9.69 -8.94
CA LEU A 129 6.79 -9.00 -10.25
C LEU A 129 7.13 -7.50 -10.26
N LEU A 130 7.55 -6.92 -9.14
CA LEU A 130 7.88 -5.49 -9.02
C LEU A 130 9.21 -5.29 -8.30
N ASN A 131 9.72 -4.07 -8.41
CA ASN A 131 10.89 -3.66 -7.64
C ASN A 131 10.60 -3.69 -6.14
N ALA A 132 11.65 -3.97 -5.37
CA ALA A 132 11.54 -4.11 -3.92
C ALA A 132 11.26 -2.77 -3.23
N ASP A 133 10.32 -2.80 -2.29
CA ASP A 133 9.95 -1.66 -1.45
C ASP A 133 11.10 -1.32 -0.49
N LYS A 134 11.17 -0.06 -0.08
CA LYS A 134 12.24 0.45 0.79
C LYS A 134 11.80 0.37 2.23
N ILE A 135 12.66 -0.18 3.08
CA ILE A 135 12.49 -0.20 4.53
C ILE A 135 13.67 0.52 5.16
N GLU A 136 13.36 1.37 6.12
CA GLU A 136 14.32 2.14 6.90
C GLU A 136 13.88 2.08 8.36
N ILE A 137 14.78 1.63 9.23
CA ILE A 137 14.53 1.53 10.66
C ILE A 137 15.58 2.41 11.34
N THR A 138 15.14 3.40 12.10
CA THR A 138 16.04 4.30 12.82
C THR A 138 15.85 4.13 14.31
N ALA A 139 16.94 3.89 15.03
CA ALA A 139 16.95 3.71 16.47
C ALA A 139 17.28 5.03 17.18
N ASN A 140 16.43 5.44 18.12
CA ASN A 140 16.63 6.57 19.01
C ASN A 140 16.45 6.10 20.46
N GLY A 141 17.53 5.62 21.08
CA GLY A 141 17.44 4.94 22.39
C GLY A 141 16.65 3.65 22.27
N ASN A 142 15.59 3.50 23.08
CA ASN A 142 14.71 2.32 23.06
C ASN A 142 13.51 2.49 22.11
N VAL A 143 13.45 3.59 21.35
CA VAL A 143 12.39 3.87 20.39
C VAL A 143 12.90 3.65 18.97
N TYR A 144 12.19 2.81 18.22
CA TYR A 144 12.47 2.49 16.82
C TYR A 144 11.41 3.12 15.93
N ALA A 145 11.84 3.95 14.98
CA ALA A 145 11.00 4.45 13.90
C ALA A 145 11.16 3.53 12.69
N ILE A 146 10.09 2.83 12.31
CA ILE A 146 10.07 1.90 11.17
C ILE A 146 9.30 2.56 10.02
N HIS A 147 10.00 2.79 8.92
CA HIS A 147 9.48 3.41 7.71
C HIS A 147 9.48 2.39 6.56
N SER A 148 8.31 2.09 6.01
CA SER A 148 8.16 1.26 4.80
C SER A 148 7.47 2.06 3.71
N LYS A 149 8.14 2.21 2.56
CA LYS A 149 7.66 3.00 1.42
C LYS A 149 7.80 2.22 0.12
N PRO A 150 6.89 2.44 -0.85
CA PRO A 150 6.97 1.78 -2.15
C PRO A 150 8.28 2.11 -2.87
N PHE A 151 8.67 1.26 -3.81
CA PHE A 151 9.85 1.51 -4.65
C PHE A 151 9.76 2.84 -5.44
N ALA A 152 8.55 3.25 -5.83
CA ALA A 152 8.25 4.48 -6.56
C ALA A 152 7.16 5.31 -5.85
N SER A 153 7.32 6.64 -5.85
CA SER A 153 6.46 7.58 -5.13
C SER A 153 5.04 7.70 -5.69
N TRP A 154 4.87 7.45 -6.98
CA TRP A 154 3.58 7.45 -7.68
C TRP A 154 2.88 6.09 -7.59
N TRP A 155 3.47 5.12 -6.89
CA TRP A 155 2.89 3.80 -6.72
C TRP A 155 1.82 3.84 -5.63
N PHE A 156 0.57 3.64 -6.05
CA PHE A 156 -0.60 3.67 -5.18
C PHE A 156 -1.15 2.27 -4.88
N ILE A 157 -0.50 1.21 -5.33
CA ILE A 157 -0.99 -0.16 -5.16
C ILE A 157 -0.29 -0.83 -3.96
N ASP A 158 -1.10 -1.48 -3.12
CA ASP A 158 -0.70 -2.41 -2.04
C ASP A 158 -0.31 -1.76 -0.68
N PHE A 159 -1.19 -0.89 -0.18
CA PHE A 159 -1.05 -0.23 1.14
C PHE A 159 -0.92 -1.20 2.31
N GLY A 160 -1.68 -2.31 2.27
CA GLY A 160 -1.65 -3.35 3.30
C GLY A 160 -0.28 -4.03 3.39
N ARG A 161 0.42 -4.26 2.28
CA ARG A 161 1.74 -4.91 2.31
C ARG A 161 2.79 -4.12 3.08
N ASN A 162 2.86 -2.81 2.87
CA ASN A 162 3.82 -1.96 3.58
C ASN A 162 3.48 -1.91 5.07
N PHE A 163 2.19 -1.80 5.41
CA PHE A 163 1.79 -1.82 6.82
C PHE A 163 2.07 -3.18 7.47
N LYS A 164 1.82 -4.29 6.77
CA LYS A 164 2.15 -5.65 7.24
C LYS A 164 3.64 -5.82 7.50
N SER A 165 4.49 -5.21 6.67
CA SER A 165 5.95 -5.24 6.84
C SER A 165 6.36 -4.48 8.10
N VAL A 166 5.85 -3.26 8.27
CA VAL A 166 6.09 -2.45 9.47
C VAL A 166 5.58 -3.15 10.72
N LYS A 167 4.38 -3.70 10.68
CA LYS A 167 3.78 -4.45 11.79
C LYS A 167 4.62 -5.66 12.17
N GLY A 168 5.08 -6.45 11.21
CA GLY A 168 5.94 -7.61 11.48
C GLY A 168 7.26 -7.23 12.16
N ILE A 169 7.91 -6.18 11.68
CA ILE A 169 9.15 -5.65 12.29
C ILE A 169 8.86 -5.11 13.70
N ALA A 170 7.78 -4.36 13.87
CA ALA A 170 7.39 -3.82 15.16
C ALA A 170 7.05 -4.91 16.19
N THR A 171 6.39 -5.98 15.76
CA THR A 171 6.11 -7.16 16.59
C THR A 171 7.41 -7.83 17.04
N PHE A 172 8.37 -8.01 16.13
CA PHE A 172 9.66 -8.58 16.48
C PHE A 172 10.42 -7.71 17.47
N ILE A 173 10.44 -6.38 17.29
CA ILE A 173 11.10 -5.46 18.22
C ILE A 173 10.48 -5.52 19.63
N LYS A 174 9.15 -5.65 19.72
CA LYS A 174 8.43 -5.72 21.01
C LYS A 174 8.53 -7.08 21.70
N LEU A 175 8.45 -8.17 20.95
CA LEU A 175 8.22 -9.52 21.48
C LEU A 175 9.38 -10.48 21.25
N GLY A 176 10.35 -10.12 20.41
CA GLY A 176 11.45 -11.00 20.00
C GLY A 176 11.00 -12.22 19.18
N LYS A 177 9.81 -12.16 18.56
CA LYS A 177 9.17 -13.25 17.81
C LYS A 177 8.65 -12.78 16.46
#